data_AF-A0A352DBA1-F1
#
_entry.id   AF-A0A352DBA1-F1
#
_cell.length_a   1.000
_cell.length_b   1.000
_cell.length_c   1.000
_cell.angle_alpha   90.00
_cell.angle_beta   90.00
_cell.angle_gamma   90.00
#
_symmetry.space_group_name_H-M   'P 1'
#
loop_
_entity.id
_entity.type
_entity.pdbx_description
1 polymer ?
#
loop_
_entity_poly.entity_id
_entity_poly.type
_entity_poly.pdbx_seq_one_letter_code
_entity_poly.pdbx_strand_id
1 'polypeptide(L)'
;AEKYGKTVKPMLVFSNDPFYSIVQVAQAAGVDEIVMGVSGSTGAEVQLESLAMSWGMLKKAGVSRPVTAKVVWEGRQLSYKLS
;
A
#
# COMPACT_ATOMS: atom_id res chain seq x y z
N ALA A 1 12.15 -1.06 -13.16
CA ALA A 1 12.54 0.11 -12.33
C ALA A 1 14.06 0.28 -12.29
N GLU A 2 14.81 -0.70 -11.78
CA GLU A 2 16.30 -0.61 -11.69
C GLU A 2 16.99 -0.45 -13.04
N LYS A 3 16.55 -1.21 -14.06
CA LYS A 3 17.03 -1.07 -15.45
C LYS A 3 16.86 0.34 -16.03
N TYR A 4 15.99 1.17 -15.43
CA TYR A 4 15.73 2.55 -15.82
C TYR A 4 16.31 3.57 -14.81
N GLY A 5 17.30 3.16 -14.01
CA GLY A 5 18.05 4.04 -13.09
C GLY A 5 17.30 4.40 -11.80
N LYS A 6 16.19 3.74 -11.48
CA LYS A 6 15.49 3.92 -10.19
C LYS A 6 16.08 2.99 -9.14
N THR A 7 16.42 3.53 -7.98
CA THR A 7 16.84 2.71 -6.83
C THR A 7 15.68 1.85 -6.34
N VAL A 8 15.90 0.55 -6.22
CA VAL A 8 14.96 -0.38 -5.59
C VAL A 8 15.65 -0.98 -4.37
N LYS A 9 14.95 -0.96 -3.23
CA LYS A 9 15.39 -1.60 -2.00
C LYS A 9 14.44 -2.77 -1.72
N PRO A 10 14.81 -4.02 -2.08
CA PRO A 10 13.95 -5.16 -1.80
C PRO A 10 13.81 -5.34 -0.28
N MET A 11 12.62 -5.72 0.17
CA MET A 11 12.31 -5.96 1.57
C MET A 11 11.46 -7.22 1.68
N LEU A 12 11.80 -8.10 2.62
CA LEU A 12 10.93 -9.19 3.05
C LEU A 12 10.40 -8.84 4.45
N VAL A 13 9.09 -8.98 4.61
CA VAL A 13 8.40 -8.71 5.88
C VAL A 13 7.62 -9.95 6.26
N PHE A 14 7.92 -10.49 7.44
CA PHE A 14 7.18 -11.63 7.99
C PHE A 14 5.92 -11.10 8.69
N SER A 15 4.75 -11.57 8.27
CA SER A 15 3.48 -11.19 8.85
C SER A 15 2.43 -12.27 8.63
N ASN A 16 1.47 -12.37 9.54
CA ASN A 16 0.24 -13.14 9.35
C ASN A 16 -0.86 -12.33 8.64
N ASP A 17 -0.72 -11.00 8.59
CA ASP A 17 -1.61 -10.10 7.85
C ASP A 17 -0.78 -9.24 6.86
N PRO A 18 -1.00 -9.39 5.54
CA PRO A 18 -0.23 -8.66 4.53
C PRO A 18 -0.60 -7.17 4.47
N PHE A 19 -1.84 -6.78 4.74
CA PHE A 19 -2.24 -5.37 4.67
C PHE A 19 -1.70 -4.60 5.87
N TYR A 20 -1.73 -5.21 7.05
CA TYR A 20 -1.13 -4.65 8.25
C TYR A 20 0.36 -4.37 8.04
N SER A 21 1.12 -5.34 7.49
CA SER A 21 2.56 -5.18 7.28
C SER A 21 2.88 -4.14 6.21
N ILE A 22 2.11 -4.08 5.11
CA ILE A 22 2.24 -3.03 4.09
C ILE A 22 2.04 -1.66 4.71
N VAL A 23 0.96 -1.46 5.48
CA VAL A 23 0.65 -0.18 6.12
C VAL A 23 1.72 0.20 7.14
N GLN A 24 2.16 -0.74 7.97
CA GLN A 24 3.19 -0.50 8.97
C GLN A 24 4.50 -0.04 8.32
N VAL A 25 4.93 -0.72 7.25
CA VAL A 25 6.14 -0.33 6.49
C VAL A 25 5.94 1.02 5.81
N ALA A 26 4.79 1.26 5.19
CA ALA A 26 4.50 2.52 4.51
C ALA A 26 4.55 3.72 5.48
N GLN A 27 3.95 3.59 6.67
CA GLN A 27 4.02 4.61 7.71
C GLN A 27 5.45 4.81 8.23
N ALA A 28 6.20 3.73 8.46
CA ALA A 28 7.59 3.81 8.95
C ALA A 28 8.55 4.42 7.91
N ALA A 29 8.34 4.13 6.64
CA ALA A 29 9.14 4.65 5.53
C ALA A 29 8.71 6.07 5.10
N GLY A 30 7.56 6.56 5.55
CA GLY A 30 7.07 7.90 5.21
C GLY A 30 6.78 8.07 3.71
N VAL A 31 6.21 7.05 3.07
CA VAL A 31 5.92 7.08 1.63
C VAL A 31 4.71 7.96 1.30
N ASP A 32 4.69 8.51 0.09
CA ASP A 32 3.53 9.27 -0.42
C ASP A 32 2.51 8.38 -1.15
N GLU A 33 2.94 7.20 -1.63
CA GLU A 33 2.08 6.27 -2.36
C GLU A 33 2.34 4.81 -1.99
N ILE A 34 1.27 4.01 -2.02
CA ILE A 34 1.32 2.54 -1.96
C ILE A 34 0.74 2.03 -3.27
N VAL A 35 1.52 1.28 -4.04
CA VAL A 35 1.07 0.70 -5.32
C VAL A 35 1.14 -0.82 -5.23
N MET A 36 0.01 -1.47 -5.50
CA MET A 36 -0.16 -2.92 -5.47
C MET A 36 -0.68 -3.43 -6.82
N GLY A 37 -0.30 -4.65 -7.19
CA GLY A 37 -1.01 -5.39 -8.24
C GLY A 37 -2.34 -5.92 -7.71
N VAL A 38 -3.29 -6.19 -8.62
CA VAL A 38 -4.53 -6.88 -8.25
C VAL A 38 -4.22 -8.31 -7.78
N SER A 39 -4.82 -8.70 -6.67
CA SER A 39 -4.74 -10.07 -6.16
C SER A 39 -5.47 -11.05 -7.08
N GLY A 40 -4.97 -12.29 -7.19
CA GLY A 40 -5.66 -13.37 -7.90
C GLY A 40 -6.84 -13.97 -7.12
N SER A 41 -6.96 -13.70 -5.82
CA SER A 41 -7.98 -14.27 -4.94
C SER A 41 -9.04 -13.26 -4.47
N THR A 42 -8.79 -11.97 -4.64
CA THR A 42 -9.68 -10.88 -4.16
C THR A 42 -9.75 -9.76 -5.20
N GLY A 43 -10.92 -9.14 -5.33
CA GLY A 43 -11.11 -8.01 -6.25
C GLY A 43 -10.35 -6.76 -5.78
N ALA A 44 -10.00 -5.89 -6.74
CA ALA A 44 -9.25 -4.66 -6.47
C ALA A 44 -9.93 -3.73 -5.45
N GLU A 45 -11.26 -3.65 -5.45
CA GLU A 45 -12.04 -2.88 -4.47
C GLU A 45 -11.86 -3.44 -3.05
N VAL A 46 -12.11 -4.73 -2.85
CA VAL A 46 -11.95 -5.41 -1.55
C VAL A 46 -10.50 -5.31 -1.04
N GLN A 47 -9.52 -5.43 -1.94
CA GLN A 47 -8.11 -5.26 -1.59
C GLN A 47 -7.81 -3.84 -1.10
N LEU A 48 -8.37 -2.82 -1.77
CA LEU A 48 -8.19 -1.43 -1.39
C LEU A 48 -8.93 -1.08 -0.10
N GLU A 49 -10.13 -1.62 0.11
CA GLU A 49 -10.88 -1.51 1.36
C GLU A 49 -10.12 -2.13 2.54
N SER A 50 -9.57 -3.33 2.37
CA SER A 50 -8.78 -4.02 3.40
C SER A 50 -7.54 -3.21 3.79
N LEU A 51 -6.87 -2.61 2.81
CA LEU A 51 -5.76 -1.69 3.06
C LEU A 51 -6.21 -0.43 3.80
N ALA A 52 -7.33 0.18 3.40
CA ALA A 52 -7.87 1.37 4.04
C ALA A 52 -8.29 1.13 5.49
N MET A 53 -8.91 -0.02 5.77
CA MET A 53 -9.21 -0.45 7.14
C MET A 53 -7.94 -0.62 7.97
N SER A 54 -6.93 -1.30 7.43
CA SER A 54 -5.63 -1.49 8.08
C SER A 54 -4.94 -0.14 8.36
N TRP A 55 -5.03 0.80 7.43
CA TRP A 55 -4.52 2.17 7.60
C TRP A 55 -5.20 2.90 8.76
N GLY A 56 -6.53 2.83 8.83
CA GLY A 56 -7.31 3.43 9.92
C GLY A 56 -6.99 2.85 11.29
N MET A 57 -6.84 1.51 11.38
CA MET A 57 -6.48 0.83 12.63
C MET A 57 -5.08 1.19 13.14
N LEU A 58 -4.13 1.39 12.23
CA LEU A 58 -2.73 1.68 12.56
C LEU A 58 -2.41 3.17 12.71
N LYS A 59 -3.34 4.06 12.41
CA LYS A 59 -3.11 5.50 12.41
C LYS A 59 -2.66 5.99 13.79
N LYS A 60 -1.35 6.16 13.95
CA LYS A 60 -0.77 6.80 15.14
C LYS A 60 -1.11 8.29 15.13
N ALA A 61 -1.36 8.86 16.31
CA ALA A 61 -1.52 10.30 16.46
C ALA A 61 -0.24 10.99 15.93
N GLY A 62 -0.35 11.76 14.83
CA GLY A 62 0.77 12.49 14.22
C GLY A 62 1.13 12.11 12.78
N VAL A 63 0.56 11.05 12.18
CA VAL A 63 0.69 10.82 10.72
C VAL A 63 -0.25 11.79 10.00
N SER A 64 0.27 12.96 9.59
CA SER A 64 -0.54 14.04 9.01
C SER A 64 -0.52 14.10 7.48
N ARG A 65 0.32 13.29 6.83
CA ARG A 65 0.50 13.36 5.38
C ARG A 65 -0.42 12.35 4.68
N PRO A 66 -1.28 12.81 3.75
CA PRO A 66 -2.16 11.90 3.02
C PRO A 66 -1.33 10.98 2.12
N VAL A 67 -1.68 9.69 2.10
CA VAL A 67 -1.02 8.67 1.27
C VAL A 67 -1.98 8.17 0.21
N THR A 68 -1.55 8.04 -1.04
CA THR A 68 -2.39 7.51 -2.11
C THR A 68 -2.15 6.01 -2.28
N ALA A 69 -3.17 5.20 -2.04
CA ALA A 69 -3.15 3.78 -2.34
C ALA A 69 -3.68 3.53 -3.76
N LYS A 70 -3.03 2.65 -4.52
CA LYS A 70 -3.40 2.26 -5.88
C LYS A 70 -3.34 0.74 -6.05
N VAL A 71 -4.37 0.18 -6.67
CA VAL A 71 -4.35 -1.17 -7.23
C VAL A 71 -4.32 -1.04 -8.75
N VAL A 72 -3.34 -1.65 -9.41
CA VAL A 72 -3.13 -1.57 -10.86
C VAL A 72 -3.20 -2.94 -11.52
N TRP A 73 -3.89 -3.04 -12.67
CA TRP A 73 -3.99 -4.25 -13.47
C TRP A 73 -4.39 -3.91 -14.91
N GLU A 74 -3.84 -4.61 -15.91
CA GLU A 74 -4.26 -4.55 -17.33
C GLU A 74 -4.84 -3.21 -17.83
N GLY A 75 -4.07 -2.13 -17.70
CA GLY A 75 -4.45 -0.78 -18.17
C GLY A 75 -5.52 -0.06 -17.31
N ARG A 76 -5.98 -0.69 -16.23
CA ARG A 76 -6.89 -0.13 -15.22
C ARG A 76 -6.14 0.20 -13.94
N GLN A 77 -6.69 1.15 -13.20
CA GLN A 77 -6.25 1.48 -11.86
C GLN A 77 -7.45 1.85 -11.00
N LEU A 78 -7.38 1.47 -9.73
CA LEU A 78 -8.27 1.96 -8.69
C LEU A 78 -7.42 2.64 -7.62
N SER A 79 -7.80 3.86 -7.22
CA SER A 79 -7.03 4.67 -6.28
C SER A 79 -7.88 5.22 -5.15
N TYR A 80 -7.30 5.30 -3.96
CA TYR A 80 -7.95 5.86 -2.78
C TYR A 80 -6.97 6.68 -1.94
N LYS A 81 -7.43 7.79 -1.37
CA LYS A 81 -6.62 8.64 -0.48
C LYS A 81 -6.81 8.20 0.96
N LEU A 82 -5.73 7.68 1.55
CA LEU A 82 -5.64 7.33 2.96
C LEU A 82 -5.36 8.60 3.76
N SER A 83 -6.20 8.90 4.76
CA SER A 83 -6.14 10.15 5.54
C SER A 83 -6.09 9.94 7.03
#